data_AF-A0A2H0LTU0-F1
#
_entry.id   AF-A0A2H0LTU0-F1
#
_cell.length_a   1.000
_cell.length_b   1.000
_cell.length_c   1.000
_cell.angle_alpha   90.00
_cell.angle_beta   90.00
_cell.angle_gamma   90.00
#
_symmetry.space_group_name_H-M   'P 1'
#
loop_
_entity.id
_entity.type
_entity.pdbx_description
1 polymer ?
#
loop_
_entity_poly.entity_id
_entity_poly.type
_entity_poly.pdbx_seq_one_letter_code
_entity_poly.pdbx_strand_id
1 'polypeptide(L)'
;KPLGIQILGSEEQYILRALDVLRGYKFDLLDFNAACPAKKVVRRGEGSSLLQEPKKFVKILKLVVKNSWLPVTVKIRAGWDKDSVNAKEMALLAQDCGVSALFIHGRTKTQAYSGQVDYDIIREVKKSLDIPLIASGDVFSGLLAKKMFTETGCDGLVVARGSLGNPWIFKEIKEYLKSGRVINRPKEKELAAVMQEHFDASIDFYGERNGVVIFRKFYIWYTKGLKRVRKLREKASRAKTCLDVEKIIADVFRGHNT
;
A
#
# COMPACT_ATOMS: atom_id res chain seq x y z
N LYS A 1 1.58 -15.23 -5.34
CA LYS A 1 1.83 -14.75 -6.72
C LYS A 1 0.53 -14.18 -7.26
N PRO A 2 0.54 -13.07 -8.00
CA PRO A 2 1.74 -12.34 -8.42
C PRO A 2 2.43 -11.56 -7.27
N LEU A 3 3.73 -11.29 -7.41
CA LEU A 3 4.54 -10.40 -6.56
C LEU A 3 5.16 -9.31 -7.44
N GLY A 4 5.04 -8.05 -7.04
CA GLY A 4 5.66 -6.92 -7.72
C GLY A 4 6.79 -6.29 -6.93
N ILE A 5 7.79 -5.77 -7.64
CA ILE A 5 8.85 -4.94 -7.05
C ILE A 5 8.63 -3.50 -7.50
N GLN A 6 8.60 -2.58 -6.54
CA GLN A 6 8.48 -1.16 -6.81
C GLN A 6 9.85 -0.48 -6.69
N ILE A 7 10.26 0.24 -7.74
CA ILE A 7 11.45 1.10 -7.73
C ILE A 7 11.05 2.58 -7.68
N LEU A 8 11.98 3.41 -7.24
CA LEU A 8 11.86 4.86 -7.26
C LEU A 8 13.24 5.44 -7.60
N GLY A 9 13.26 6.54 -8.34
CA GLY A 9 14.51 7.18 -8.75
C GLY A 9 14.26 8.37 -9.66
N SER A 10 15.25 9.25 -9.77
CA SER A 10 15.20 10.46 -10.60
C SER A 10 16.37 10.57 -11.60
N GLU A 11 17.35 9.69 -11.48
CA GLU A 11 18.56 9.64 -12.31
C GLU A 11 18.66 8.32 -13.07
N GLU A 12 18.96 8.41 -14.35
CA GLU A 12 19.01 7.29 -15.29
C GLU A 12 20.01 6.20 -14.89
N GLN A 13 21.23 6.58 -14.50
CA GLN A 13 22.28 5.63 -14.10
C GLN A 13 21.86 4.70 -12.95
N TYR A 14 21.17 5.24 -11.94
CA TYR A 14 20.75 4.45 -10.77
C TYR A 14 19.54 3.57 -11.09
N ILE A 15 18.65 4.05 -11.96
CA ILE A 15 17.51 3.25 -12.43
C ILE A 15 18.01 2.05 -13.22
N LEU A 16 18.92 2.25 -14.18
CA LEU A 16 19.49 1.16 -14.98
C LEU A 16 20.21 0.14 -14.11
N ARG A 17 21.00 0.60 -13.13
CA ARG A 17 21.66 -0.28 -12.16
C ARG A 17 20.66 -1.06 -11.30
N ALA A 18 19.56 -0.43 -10.88
CA ALA A 18 18.52 -1.11 -10.13
C ALA A 18 17.86 -2.21 -10.98
N LEU A 19 17.55 -1.92 -12.25
CA LEU A 19 16.99 -2.91 -13.18
C LEU A 19 17.93 -4.10 -13.39
N ASP A 20 19.23 -3.84 -13.54
CA ASP A 20 20.25 -4.89 -13.67
C ASP A 20 20.29 -5.82 -12.45
N VAL A 21 20.35 -5.23 -11.25
CA VAL A 21 20.29 -6.01 -9.98
C VAL A 21 19.00 -6.84 -9.91
N LEU A 22 17.86 -6.27 -10.33
CA LEU A 22 16.57 -6.94 -10.27
C LEU A 22 16.48 -8.16 -11.19
N ARG A 23 17.32 -8.28 -12.24
CA ARG A 23 17.34 -9.47 -13.12
C ARG A 23 17.68 -10.76 -12.37
N GLY A 24 18.38 -10.66 -11.23
CA GLY A 24 18.69 -11.80 -10.37
C GLY A 24 17.52 -12.30 -9.52
N TYR A 25 16.36 -11.62 -9.54
CA TYR A 25 15.21 -11.94 -8.68
C TYR A 25 14.00 -12.40 -9.49
N LYS A 26 13.20 -13.29 -8.89
CA LYS A 26 11.94 -13.78 -9.48
C LYS A 26 10.76 -12.95 -8.97
N PHE A 27 10.12 -12.21 -9.86
CA PHE A 27 8.91 -11.43 -9.60
C PHE A 27 8.12 -11.24 -10.90
N ASP A 28 6.87 -10.79 -10.80
CA ASP A 28 5.89 -10.87 -11.89
C ASP A 28 5.60 -9.50 -12.54
N LEU A 29 5.89 -8.39 -11.85
CA LEU A 29 5.69 -7.03 -12.36
C LEU A 29 6.68 -6.02 -11.76
N LEU A 30 7.08 -5.03 -12.56
CA LEU A 30 7.87 -3.91 -12.09
C LEU A 30 6.97 -2.67 -11.94
N ASP A 31 6.94 -2.06 -10.76
CA ASP A 31 6.20 -0.81 -10.53
C ASP A 31 7.15 0.39 -10.35
N PHE A 32 6.80 1.53 -10.93
CA PHE A 32 7.55 2.77 -10.74
C PHE A 32 6.80 3.73 -9.81
N ASN A 33 7.47 4.20 -8.75
CA ASN A 33 6.87 5.10 -7.78
C ASN A 33 7.01 6.57 -8.21
N ALA A 34 5.88 7.19 -8.55
CA ALA A 34 5.71 8.62 -8.73
C ALA A 34 4.66 9.20 -7.75
N ALA A 35 4.53 8.60 -6.56
CA ALA A 35 3.45 8.90 -5.61
C ALA A 35 3.91 9.19 -4.17
N CYS A 36 5.14 8.82 -3.79
CA CYS A 36 5.62 8.93 -2.41
C CYS A 36 5.75 10.40 -1.99
N PRO A 37 5.04 10.87 -0.93
CA PRO A 37 5.08 12.26 -0.51
C PRO A 37 6.21 12.57 0.50
N ALA A 38 7.02 11.57 0.87
CA ALA A 38 8.00 11.69 1.94
C ALA A 38 9.05 12.77 1.61
N LYS A 39 9.32 13.67 2.56
CA LYS A 39 10.23 14.82 2.36
C LYS A 39 11.60 14.41 1.78
N LYS A 40 12.18 13.31 2.27
CA LYS A 40 13.49 12.81 1.80
C LYS A 40 13.49 12.35 0.33
N VAL A 41 12.37 11.82 -0.15
CA VAL A 41 12.18 11.31 -1.52
C VAL A 41 11.97 12.51 -2.45
N VAL A 42 11.03 13.37 -2.08
CA VAL A 42 10.71 14.59 -2.83
C VAL A 42 11.92 15.51 -2.99
N ARG A 43 12.76 15.66 -1.96
CA ARG A 43 14.00 16.47 -2.03
C ARG A 43 15.02 15.97 -3.07
N ARG A 44 14.94 14.70 -3.47
CA ARG A 44 15.80 14.10 -4.51
C ARG A 44 15.18 14.17 -5.90
N GLY A 45 14.02 14.83 -6.04
CA GLY A 45 13.27 14.85 -7.28
C GLY A 45 12.63 13.50 -7.63
N GLU A 46 12.36 12.67 -6.63
CA GLU A 46 11.75 11.34 -6.77
C GLU A 46 10.30 11.31 -6.25
N GLY A 47 9.57 10.23 -6.54
CA GLY A 47 8.21 10.04 -6.03
C GLY A 47 7.26 11.11 -6.58
N SER A 48 6.43 11.69 -5.73
CA SER A 48 5.41 12.65 -6.19
C SER A 48 5.95 13.99 -6.68
N SER A 49 7.26 14.28 -6.53
CA SER A 49 7.83 15.49 -7.16
C SER A 49 7.80 15.41 -8.69
N LEU A 50 7.85 14.20 -9.25
CA LEU A 50 7.78 13.98 -10.70
C LEU A 50 6.46 14.48 -11.32
N LEU A 51 5.39 14.62 -10.51
CA LEU A 51 4.12 15.20 -10.95
C LEU A 51 4.23 16.69 -11.29
N GLN A 52 5.28 17.39 -10.83
CA GLN A 52 5.56 18.79 -11.21
C GLN A 52 6.50 18.89 -12.43
N GLU A 53 7.08 17.77 -12.87
CA GLU A 53 8.08 17.74 -13.94
C GLU A 53 7.65 16.74 -15.04
N PRO A 54 6.56 16.98 -15.81
CA PRO A 54 6.04 16.02 -16.78
C PRO A 54 7.08 15.51 -17.79
N LYS A 55 7.97 16.39 -18.26
CA LYS A 55 9.07 16.03 -19.17
C LYS A 55 10.03 15.01 -18.55
N LYS A 56 10.38 15.20 -17.27
CA LYS A 56 11.26 14.31 -16.53
C LYS A 56 10.57 12.98 -16.21
N PHE A 57 9.29 13.03 -15.82
CA PHE A 57 8.46 11.84 -15.63
C PHE A 57 8.45 10.96 -16.89
N VAL A 58 8.14 11.53 -18.06
CA VAL A 58 8.14 10.82 -19.35
C VAL A 58 9.51 10.25 -19.66
N LYS A 59 10.59 11.04 -19.51
CA LYS A 59 11.96 10.58 -19.76
C LYS A 59 12.29 9.33 -18.95
N ILE A 60 12.02 9.37 -17.64
CA ILE A 60 12.29 8.26 -16.72
C ILE A 60 11.41 7.06 -17.03
N LEU A 61 10.12 7.27 -17.26
CA LEU A 61 9.20 6.15 -17.47
C LEU A 61 9.48 5.43 -18.78
N LYS A 62 9.80 6.15 -19.87
CA LYS A 62 10.29 5.54 -21.12
C LYS A 62 11.56 4.73 -20.93
N LEU A 63 12.50 5.22 -20.12
CA LEU A 63 13.72 4.48 -19.77
C LEU A 63 13.38 3.16 -19.07
N VAL A 64 12.50 3.19 -18.07
CA VAL A 64 12.09 1.99 -17.31
C VAL A 64 11.37 1.00 -18.22
N VAL A 65 10.37 1.46 -18.98
CA VAL A 65 9.61 0.60 -19.91
C VAL A 65 10.52 -0.04 -20.95
N LYS A 66 11.42 0.74 -21.56
CA LYS A 66 12.36 0.23 -22.58
C LYS A 66 13.31 -0.85 -22.07
N ASN A 67 13.71 -0.78 -20.79
CA ASN A 67 14.73 -1.68 -20.23
C ASN A 67 14.17 -2.80 -19.36
N SER A 68 12.85 -2.80 -19.09
CA SER A 68 12.17 -3.86 -18.35
C SER A 68 11.96 -5.11 -19.21
N TRP A 69 12.05 -6.28 -18.59
CA TRP A 69 11.67 -7.58 -19.19
C TRP A 69 10.31 -8.08 -18.68
N LEU A 70 9.63 -7.28 -17.86
CA LEU A 70 8.32 -7.55 -17.26
C LEU A 70 7.35 -6.39 -17.55
N PRO A 71 6.04 -6.62 -17.44
CA PRO A 71 5.05 -5.54 -17.46
C PRO A 71 5.41 -4.45 -16.45
N VAL A 72 5.42 -3.20 -16.93
CA VAL A 72 5.73 -2.03 -16.10
C VAL A 72 4.44 -1.34 -15.71
N THR A 73 4.26 -1.09 -14.43
CA THR A 73 3.18 -0.25 -13.92
C THR A 73 3.75 1.02 -13.31
N VAL A 74 2.91 2.04 -13.13
CA VAL A 74 3.31 3.27 -12.45
C VAL A 74 2.28 3.65 -11.40
N LYS A 75 2.76 4.13 -10.26
CA LYS A 75 1.91 4.64 -9.19
C LYS A 75 2.03 6.16 -9.05
N ILE A 76 0.91 6.87 -9.19
CA ILE A 76 0.82 8.33 -9.03
C ILE A 76 -0.13 8.76 -7.89
N ARG A 77 -0.16 10.07 -7.65
CA ARG A 77 -1.13 10.78 -6.81
C ARG A 77 -2.00 11.70 -7.68
N ALA A 78 -3.00 12.35 -7.08
CA ALA A 78 -3.87 13.30 -7.78
C ALA A 78 -3.11 14.51 -8.38
N GLY A 79 -1.96 14.85 -7.79
CA GLY A 79 -1.17 16.02 -8.13
C GLY A 79 -0.25 16.39 -6.97
N TRP A 80 0.38 17.56 -7.05
CA TRP A 80 1.25 18.06 -5.99
C TRP A 80 0.47 18.64 -4.81
N ASP A 81 -0.44 19.57 -5.10
CA ASP A 81 -1.36 20.18 -4.15
C ASP A 81 -2.70 20.49 -4.84
N LYS A 82 -3.59 21.21 -4.15
CA LYS A 82 -4.93 21.53 -4.64
C LYS A 82 -4.91 22.44 -5.88
N ASP A 83 -3.87 23.24 -6.04
CA ASP A 83 -3.71 24.21 -7.14
C ASP A 83 -2.95 23.57 -8.32
N SER A 84 -2.40 22.37 -8.12
CA SER A 84 -1.58 21.61 -9.06
C SER A 84 -2.09 20.17 -9.22
N VAL A 85 -3.39 20.02 -9.51
CA VAL A 85 -4.02 18.72 -9.83
C VAL A 85 -3.84 18.43 -11.31
N ASN A 86 -3.09 17.38 -11.64
CA ASN A 86 -2.76 17.01 -13.02
C ASN A 86 -2.77 15.49 -13.27
N ALA A 87 -3.48 14.72 -12.44
CA ALA A 87 -3.50 13.26 -12.55
C ALA A 87 -3.85 12.73 -13.95
N LYS A 88 -4.82 13.35 -14.63
CA LYS A 88 -5.25 12.96 -15.97
C LYS A 88 -4.14 13.14 -17.01
N GLU A 89 -3.47 14.29 -17.02
CA GLU A 89 -2.33 14.55 -17.89
C GLU A 89 -1.22 13.53 -17.64
N MET A 90 -0.83 13.36 -16.38
CA MET A 90 0.25 12.43 -16.00
C MET A 90 -0.09 10.97 -16.34
N ALA A 91 -1.37 10.60 -16.27
CA ALA A 91 -1.85 9.27 -16.61
C ALA A 91 -1.80 9.00 -18.12
N LEU A 92 -2.23 9.95 -18.96
CA LEU A 92 -2.12 9.85 -20.41
C LEU A 92 -0.66 9.77 -20.85
N LEU A 93 0.21 10.63 -20.29
CA LEU A 93 1.64 10.56 -20.53
C LEU A 93 2.24 9.21 -20.13
N ALA A 94 1.76 8.60 -19.04
CA ALA A 94 2.19 7.28 -18.63
C ALA A 94 1.75 6.18 -19.62
N GLN A 95 0.50 6.23 -20.08
CA GLN A 95 -0.02 5.33 -21.10
C GLN A 95 0.81 5.42 -22.39
N ASP A 96 1.12 6.63 -22.86
CA ASP A 96 1.95 6.87 -24.04
C ASP A 96 3.40 6.38 -23.88
N CYS A 97 3.89 6.23 -22.64
CA CYS A 97 5.18 5.62 -22.36
C CYS A 97 5.16 4.09 -22.46
N GLY A 98 3.97 3.46 -22.53
CA GLY A 98 3.81 2.01 -22.66
C GLY A 98 3.69 1.26 -21.33
N VAL A 99 3.24 1.91 -20.24
CA VAL A 99 2.93 1.18 -19.00
C VAL A 99 1.73 0.26 -19.18
N SER A 100 1.76 -0.91 -18.56
CA SER A 100 0.72 -1.93 -18.68
C SER A 100 -0.48 -1.69 -17.77
N ALA A 101 -0.33 -0.90 -16.70
CA ALA A 101 -1.41 -0.45 -15.83
C ALA A 101 -0.97 0.76 -14.99
N LEU A 102 -1.94 1.53 -14.50
CA LEU A 102 -1.70 2.70 -13.66
C LEU A 102 -2.36 2.55 -12.29
N PHE A 103 -1.60 2.81 -11.24
CA PHE A 103 -2.10 2.89 -9.87
C PHE A 103 -2.26 4.36 -9.47
N ILE A 104 -3.43 4.76 -9.00
CA ILE A 104 -3.68 6.15 -8.56
C ILE A 104 -4.11 6.20 -7.10
N HIS A 105 -3.50 7.10 -6.33
CA HIS A 105 -4.06 7.53 -5.07
C HIS A 105 -4.77 8.88 -5.25
N GLY A 106 -6.08 8.95 -5.00
CA GLY A 106 -6.89 10.17 -5.18
C GLY A 106 -6.64 11.28 -4.14
N ARG A 107 -5.41 11.42 -3.64
CA ARG A 107 -4.98 12.55 -2.81
C ARG A 107 -3.78 13.19 -3.47
N THR A 108 -3.64 14.49 -3.29
CA THR A 108 -2.43 15.23 -3.67
C THR A 108 -1.27 14.84 -2.75
N LYS A 109 -0.05 15.25 -3.11
CA LYS A 109 1.12 15.06 -2.26
C LYS A 109 0.96 15.80 -0.93
N THR A 110 0.51 17.04 -0.93
CA THR A 110 0.41 17.88 0.29
C THR A 110 -0.62 17.37 1.29
N GLN A 111 -1.72 16.77 0.81
CA GLN A 111 -2.67 16.08 1.68
C GLN A 111 -2.03 14.92 2.45
N ALA A 112 -1.00 14.26 1.90
CA ALA A 112 -0.40 13.05 2.47
C ALA A 112 -1.46 11.98 2.84
N TYR A 113 -1.90 11.96 4.09
CA TYR A 113 -2.94 11.08 4.64
C TYR A 113 -4.16 11.82 5.24
N SER A 114 -4.18 13.15 5.19
CA SER A 114 -5.30 13.99 5.62
C SER A 114 -6.31 14.19 4.49
N GLY A 115 -7.46 14.79 4.82
CA GLY A 115 -8.54 15.01 3.87
C GLY A 115 -9.17 13.72 3.35
N GLN A 116 -9.98 13.85 2.31
CA GLN A 116 -10.66 12.72 1.68
C GLN A 116 -9.94 12.31 0.40
N VAL A 117 -10.19 11.07 -0.02
CA VAL A 117 -9.76 10.59 -1.34
C VAL A 117 -10.78 11.14 -2.35
N ASP A 118 -10.28 11.84 -3.35
CA ASP A 118 -11.08 12.39 -4.43
C ASP A 118 -11.41 11.31 -5.46
N TYR A 119 -12.67 10.90 -5.49
CA TYR A 119 -13.16 9.85 -6.38
C TYR A 119 -13.47 10.39 -7.78
N ASP A 120 -13.74 11.69 -7.91
CA ASP A 120 -14.03 12.32 -9.19
C ASP A 120 -12.75 12.35 -10.04
N ILE A 121 -11.61 12.69 -9.43
CA ILE A 121 -10.30 12.61 -10.11
C ILE A 121 -10.02 11.19 -10.59
N ILE A 122 -10.24 10.16 -9.75
CA ILE A 122 -10.00 8.76 -10.14
C ILE A 122 -10.93 8.38 -11.31
N ARG A 123 -12.20 8.77 -11.26
CA ARG A 123 -13.18 8.53 -12.32
C ARG A 123 -12.78 9.19 -13.63
N GLU A 124 -12.34 10.44 -13.59
CA GLU A 124 -11.89 11.18 -14.78
C GLU A 124 -10.66 10.54 -15.42
N VAL A 125 -9.69 10.11 -14.60
CA VAL A 125 -8.53 9.37 -15.10
C VAL A 125 -8.99 8.05 -15.73
N LYS A 126 -9.86 7.28 -15.07
CA LYS A 126 -10.33 5.99 -15.60
C LYS A 126 -10.99 6.14 -16.97
N LYS A 127 -11.83 7.17 -17.14
CA LYS A 127 -12.51 7.46 -18.42
C LYS A 127 -11.56 7.84 -19.55
N SER A 128 -10.34 8.27 -19.23
CA SER A 128 -9.35 8.70 -20.22
C SER A 128 -8.32 7.64 -20.61
N LEU A 129 -8.26 6.51 -19.89
CA LEU A 129 -7.26 5.47 -20.12
C LEU A 129 -7.86 4.24 -20.81
N ASP A 130 -7.09 3.68 -21.73
CA ASP A 130 -7.33 2.39 -22.36
C ASP A 130 -6.69 1.23 -21.58
N ILE A 131 -5.71 1.54 -20.73
CA ILE A 131 -5.07 0.58 -19.82
C ILE A 131 -5.82 0.43 -18.49
N PRO A 132 -5.61 -0.68 -17.74
CA PRO A 132 -6.20 -0.85 -16.42
C PRO A 132 -5.77 0.24 -15.42
N LEU A 133 -6.74 0.75 -14.65
CA LEU A 133 -6.55 1.68 -13.54
C LEU A 133 -6.86 0.98 -12.21
N ILE A 134 -5.88 0.98 -11.31
CA ILE A 134 -6.02 0.46 -9.96
C ILE A 134 -6.12 1.63 -8.97
N ALA A 135 -7.27 1.76 -8.31
CA ALA A 135 -7.52 2.83 -7.36
C ALA A 135 -6.93 2.53 -5.97
N SER A 136 -6.48 3.57 -5.28
CA SER A 136 -5.93 3.49 -3.93
C SER A 136 -6.42 4.64 -3.07
N GLY A 137 -6.73 4.33 -1.82
CA GLY A 137 -7.06 5.32 -0.80
C GLY A 137 -8.23 4.87 0.03
N ASP A 138 -8.03 4.82 1.35
CA ASP A 138 -9.07 4.60 2.36
C ASP A 138 -9.99 3.38 2.17
N VAL A 139 -9.50 2.34 1.50
CA VAL A 139 -10.18 1.04 1.42
C VAL A 139 -9.99 0.31 2.75
N PHE A 140 -10.93 0.49 3.67
CA PHE A 140 -10.91 -0.08 5.02
C PHE A 140 -11.97 -1.17 5.28
N SER A 141 -12.87 -1.41 4.31
CA SER A 141 -13.92 -2.41 4.41
C SER A 141 -14.43 -2.83 3.04
N GLY A 142 -15.21 -3.92 2.99
CA GLY A 142 -15.93 -4.36 1.79
C GLY A 142 -16.87 -3.28 1.23
N LEU A 143 -17.56 -2.54 2.11
CA LEU A 143 -18.43 -1.43 1.71
C LEU A 143 -17.65 -0.32 0.99
N LEU A 144 -16.52 0.11 1.56
CA LEU A 144 -15.69 1.16 0.96
C LEU A 144 -15.01 0.68 -0.33
N ALA A 145 -14.65 -0.61 -0.43
CA ALA A 145 -14.20 -1.21 -1.67
C ALA A 145 -15.27 -1.16 -2.76
N LYS A 146 -16.52 -1.56 -2.44
CA LYS A 146 -17.65 -1.47 -3.37
C LYS A 146 -17.88 -0.03 -3.81
N LYS A 147 -17.88 0.92 -2.88
CA LYS A 147 -18.03 2.35 -3.16
C LYS A 147 -16.97 2.85 -4.14
N MET A 148 -15.69 2.51 -3.94
CA MET A 148 -14.58 2.86 -4.84
C MET A 148 -14.85 2.34 -6.26
N PHE A 149 -15.23 1.07 -6.41
CA PHE A 149 -15.56 0.50 -7.72
C PHE A 149 -16.74 1.22 -8.39
N THR A 150 -17.84 1.43 -7.65
CA THR A 150 -19.07 2.01 -8.23
C THR A 150 -18.93 3.46 -8.62
N GLU A 151 -18.20 4.27 -7.83
CA GLU A 151 -18.10 5.71 -8.06
C GLU A 151 -16.98 6.10 -9.03
N THR A 152 -15.95 5.26 -9.16
CA THR A 152 -14.79 5.56 -10.01
C THR A 152 -14.71 4.74 -11.29
N GLY A 153 -15.30 3.54 -11.31
CA GLY A 153 -15.19 2.60 -12.43
C GLY A 153 -13.79 1.97 -12.56
N CYS A 154 -12.93 2.06 -11.55
CA CYS A 154 -11.59 1.47 -11.58
C CYS A 154 -11.62 -0.06 -11.79
N ASP A 155 -10.57 -0.62 -12.38
CA ASP A 155 -10.48 -2.05 -12.69
C ASP A 155 -9.96 -2.88 -11.51
N GLY A 156 -9.35 -2.23 -10.52
CA GLY A 156 -8.84 -2.86 -9.31
C GLY A 156 -8.66 -1.89 -8.16
N LEU A 157 -8.31 -2.43 -6.98
CA LEU A 157 -8.05 -1.63 -5.79
C LEU A 157 -6.75 -2.02 -5.06
N VAL A 158 -6.17 -1.06 -4.35
CA VAL A 158 -5.06 -1.28 -3.42
C VAL A 158 -5.54 -1.12 -1.97
N VAL A 159 -5.38 -2.18 -1.19
CA VAL A 159 -5.59 -2.16 0.26
C VAL A 159 -4.23 -2.05 0.96
N ALA A 160 -3.88 -0.84 1.41
CA ALA A 160 -2.63 -0.57 2.13
C ALA A 160 -2.86 -0.55 3.65
N ARG A 161 -3.15 0.62 4.23
CA ARG A 161 -3.36 0.73 5.69
C ARG A 161 -4.50 -0.14 6.22
N GLY A 162 -5.48 -0.46 5.38
CA GLY A 162 -6.60 -1.33 5.74
C GLY A 162 -6.22 -2.79 5.99
N SER A 163 -5.09 -3.26 5.48
CA SER A 163 -4.60 -4.64 5.69
C SER A 163 -3.67 -4.77 6.91
N LEU A 164 -3.16 -3.65 7.43
CA LEU A 164 -2.30 -3.65 8.62
C LEU A 164 -3.08 -4.12 9.84
N GLY A 165 -2.68 -5.27 10.41
CA GLY A 165 -3.39 -5.92 11.52
C GLY A 165 -4.79 -6.43 11.16
N ASN A 166 -5.07 -6.56 9.86
CA ASN A 166 -6.35 -6.99 9.29
C ASN A 166 -6.11 -7.76 7.98
N PRO A 167 -5.38 -8.89 7.99
CA PRO A 167 -5.13 -9.68 6.79
C PRO A 167 -6.41 -10.26 6.15
N TRP A 168 -7.48 -10.44 6.93
CA TRP A 168 -8.77 -10.95 6.43
C TRP A 168 -9.59 -9.92 5.62
N ILE A 169 -9.15 -8.66 5.53
CA ILE A 169 -9.84 -7.63 4.72
C ILE A 169 -10.03 -8.05 3.26
N PHE A 170 -9.11 -8.82 2.69
CA PHE A 170 -9.23 -9.29 1.32
C PHE A 170 -10.38 -10.30 1.16
N LYS A 171 -10.57 -11.18 2.16
CA LYS A 171 -11.72 -12.10 2.22
C LYS A 171 -13.02 -11.31 2.43
N GLU A 172 -13.01 -10.33 3.33
CA GLU A 172 -14.15 -9.44 3.59
C GLU A 172 -14.60 -8.72 2.31
N ILE A 173 -13.67 -8.09 1.59
CA ILE A 173 -13.95 -7.39 0.34
C ILE A 173 -14.54 -8.37 -0.69
N LYS A 174 -13.93 -9.54 -0.88
CA LYS A 174 -14.39 -10.54 -1.85
C LYS A 174 -15.83 -11.01 -1.56
N GLU A 175 -16.15 -11.34 -0.32
CA GLU A 175 -17.50 -11.80 0.03
C GLU A 175 -18.53 -10.66 -0.05
N TYR A 176 -18.15 -9.44 0.34
CA TYR A 176 -19.03 -8.28 0.26
C TYR A 176 -19.36 -7.92 -1.19
N LEU A 177 -18.37 -7.96 -2.09
CA LEU A 177 -18.60 -7.72 -3.52
C LEU A 177 -19.46 -8.82 -4.16
N LYS A 178 -19.31 -10.08 -3.71
CA LYS A 178 -20.08 -11.21 -4.23
C LYS A 178 -21.53 -11.24 -3.74
N SER A 179 -21.78 -10.97 -2.47
CA SER A 179 -23.07 -11.27 -1.81
C SER A 179 -23.67 -10.10 -1.03
N GLY A 180 -22.95 -8.99 -0.88
CA GLY A 180 -23.31 -7.90 0.04
C GLY A 180 -23.15 -8.25 1.53
N ARG A 181 -22.74 -9.49 1.86
CA ARG A 181 -22.56 -9.92 3.24
C ARG A 181 -21.31 -9.29 3.85
N VAL A 182 -21.48 -8.66 5.00
CA VAL A 182 -20.37 -8.17 5.82
C VAL A 182 -19.75 -9.35 6.58
N ILE A 183 -18.44 -9.56 6.41
CA ILE A 183 -17.68 -10.46 7.28
C ILE A 183 -17.22 -9.65 8.50
N ASN A 184 -17.62 -10.11 9.69
CA ASN A 184 -17.14 -9.51 10.92
C ASN A 184 -15.67 -9.86 11.13
N ARG A 185 -14.96 -8.94 11.80
CA ARG A 185 -13.61 -9.20 12.30
C ARG A 185 -13.58 -10.54 13.08
N PRO A 186 -12.54 -11.37 12.90
CA PRO A 186 -12.35 -12.59 13.67
C PRO A 186 -12.47 -12.32 15.16
N LYS A 187 -13.07 -13.29 15.86
CA LYS A 187 -13.14 -13.25 17.32
C LYS A 187 -11.75 -13.33 17.90
N GLU A 188 -11.66 -13.01 19.19
CA GLU A 188 -10.44 -12.89 19.96
C GLU A 188 -9.48 -14.07 19.78
N LYS A 189 -9.98 -15.31 19.84
CA LYS A 189 -9.17 -16.53 19.69
C LYS A 189 -8.55 -16.68 18.29
N GLU A 190 -9.32 -16.40 17.24
CA GLU A 190 -8.82 -16.47 15.87
C GLU A 190 -7.84 -15.32 15.60
N LEU A 191 -8.13 -14.15 16.14
CA LEU A 191 -7.25 -13.00 16.09
C LEU A 191 -5.89 -13.30 16.77
N ALA A 192 -5.91 -13.99 17.92
CA ALA A 192 -4.72 -14.49 18.61
C ALA A 192 -3.85 -15.38 17.72
N ALA A 193 -4.49 -16.36 17.10
CA ALA A 193 -3.81 -17.35 16.28
C ALA A 193 -3.13 -16.68 15.09
N VAL A 194 -3.82 -15.77 14.41
CA VAL A 194 -3.25 -15.00 13.28
C VAL A 194 -2.13 -14.05 13.75
N MET A 195 -2.25 -13.45 14.95
CA MET A 195 -1.16 -12.64 15.52
C MET A 195 0.06 -13.49 15.80
N GLN A 196 -0.11 -14.67 16.39
CA GLN A 196 0.98 -15.60 16.69
C GLN A 196 1.64 -16.09 15.41
N GLU A 197 0.88 -16.51 14.41
CA GLU A 197 1.41 -16.95 13.10
C GLU A 197 2.26 -15.85 12.44
N HIS A 198 1.79 -14.59 12.45
CA HIS A 198 2.57 -13.48 11.92
C HIS A 198 3.80 -13.16 12.78
N PHE A 199 3.72 -13.35 14.10
CA PHE A 199 4.87 -13.20 14.98
C PHE A 199 5.94 -14.25 14.66
N ASP A 200 5.55 -15.52 14.59
CA ASP A 200 6.45 -16.63 14.28
C ASP A 200 7.12 -16.41 12.91
N ALA A 201 6.34 -16.02 11.88
CA ALA A 201 6.89 -15.69 10.57
C ALA A 201 7.86 -14.48 10.61
N SER A 202 7.65 -13.52 11.52
CA SER A 202 8.58 -12.40 11.71
C SER A 202 9.90 -12.88 12.34
N ILE A 203 9.85 -13.83 13.27
CA ILE A 203 11.04 -14.42 13.89
C ILE A 203 11.82 -15.24 12.88
N ASP A 204 11.13 -16.09 12.12
CA ASP A 204 11.73 -16.94 11.09
C ASP A 204 12.47 -16.11 10.04
N PHE A 205 11.87 -14.99 9.60
CA PHE A 205 12.44 -14.18 8.55
C PHE A 205 13.51 -13.18 9.03
N TYR A 206 13.29 -12.50 10.15
CA TYR A 206 14.16 -11.41 10.61
C TYR A 206 15.14 -11.83 11.72
N GLY A 207 15.00 -13.04 12.27
CA GLY A 207 15.64 -13.48 13.51
C GLY A 207 15.00 -12.83 14.73
N GLU A 208 15.24 -13.40 15.93
CA GLU A 208 14.54 -13.01 17.15
C GLU A 208 14.56 -11.50 17.42
N ARG A 209 15.74 -10.91 17.51
CA ARG A 209 15.90 -9.50 17.91
C ARG A 209 15.12 -8.56 17.01
N ASN A 210 15.23 -8.72 15.69
CA ASN A 210 14.56 -7.83 14.73
C ASN A 210 13.09 -8.20 14.56
N GLY A 211 12.74 -9.49 14.56
CA GLY A 211 11.37 -9.98 14.48
C GLY A 211 10.51 -9.44 15.61
N VAL A 212 11.01 -9.49 16.86
CA VAL A 212 10.36 -8.87 18.02
C VAL A 212 10.12 -7.37 17.79
N VAL A 213 11.15 -6.62 17.41
CA VAL A 213 11.08 -5.15 17.23
C VAL A 213 10.09 -4.77 16.12
N ILE A 214 10.12 -5.49 15.00
CA ILE A 214 9.23 -5.26 13.85
C ILE A 214 7.78 -5.56 14.25
N PHE A 215 7.54 -6.68 14.94
CA PHE A 215 6.21 -7.12 15.32
C PHE A 215 5.48 -6.15 16.26
N ARG A 216 6.20 -5.39 17.11
CA ARG A 216 5.59 -4.38 18.01
C ARG A 216 4.65 -3.43 17.26
N LYS A 217 4.99 -3.06 16.02
CA LYS A 217 4.18 -2.17 15.18
C LYS A 217 2.89 -2.86 14.75
N PHE A 218 2.97 -4.13 14.35
CA PHE A 218 1.81 -4.91 13.94
C PHE A 218 0.86 -5.19 15.09
N TYR A 219 1.37 -5.43 16.30
CA TYR A 219 0.53 -5.58 17.48
C TYR A 219 -0.40 -4.37 17.71
N ILE A 220 0.10 -3.14 17.51
CA ILE A 220 -0.71 -1.91 17.62
C ILE A 220 -1.84 -1.93 16.57
N TRP A 221 -1.56 -2.40 15.36
CA TRP A 221 -2.55 -2.51 14.29
C TRP A 221 -3.60 -3.59 14.60
N TYR A 222 -3.18 -4.77 15.04
CA TYR A 222 -4.09 -5.87 15.39
C TYR A 222 -4.99 -5.54 16.58
N THR A 223 -4.54 -4.70 17.48
CA THR A 223 -5.35 -4.31 18.66
C THR A 223 -6.17 -3.05 18.41
N LYS A 224 -6.12 -2.44 17.22
CA LYS A 224 -6.90 -1.24 16.90
C LYS A 224 -8.41 -1.52 17.02
N GLY A 225 -9.11 -0.69 17.80
CA GLY A 225 -10.54 -0.84 18.08
C GLY A 225 -10.88 -1.72 19.29
N LEU A 226 -9.90 -2.48 19.83
CA LEU A 226 -10.12 -3.25 21.05
C LEU A 226 -10.14 -2.34 22.28
N LYS A 227 -11.00 -2.66 23.25
CA LYS A 227 -11.09 -1.95 24.55
C LYS A 227 -9.98 -2.42 25.48
N ARG A 228 -9.62 -1.64 26.51
CA ARG A 228 -8.69 -2.05 27.59
C ARG A 228 -7.26 -2.51 27.18
N VAL A 229 -6.87 -2.38 25.92
CA VAL A 229 -5.53 -2.79 25.42
C VAL A 229 -4.40 -1.75 25.61
N ARG A 230 -4.65 -0.59 26.23
CA ARG A 230 -3.63 0.48 26.38
C ARG A 230 -2.37 -0.01 27.08
N LYS A 231 -2.51 -0.64 28.24
CA LYS A 231 -1.39 -1.21 29.02
C LYS A 231 -0.66 -2.29 28.23
N LEU A 232 -1.38 -3.08 27.44
CA LEU A 232 -0.77 -4.13 26.62
C LEU A 232 0.02 -3.55 25.44
N ARG A 233 -0.46 -2.48 24.80
CA ARG A 233 0.30 -1.77 23.76
C ARG A 233 1.57 -1.13 24.33
N GLU A 234 1.51 -0.57 25.54
CA GLU A 234 2.69 -0.04 26.25
C GLU A 234 3.71 -1.16 26.51
N LYS A 235 3.28 -2.31 27.03
CA LYS A 235 4.14 -3.51 27.17
C LYS A 235 4.72 -3.95 25.82
N ALA A 236 3.90 -4.06 24.77
CA ALA A 236 4.31 -4.50 23.45
C ALA A 236 5.41 -3.60 22.87
N SER A 237 5.30 -2.27 23.05
CA SER A 237 6.31 -1.31 22.57
C SER A 237 7.70 -1.51 23.21
N ARG A 238 7.74 -2.13 24.40
CA ARG A 238 8.96 -2.36 25.19
C ARG A 238 9.43 -3.81 25.20
N ALA A 239 8.68 -4.74 24.61
CA ALA A 239 8.96 -6.18 24.59
C ALA A 239 10.34 -6.48 23.97
N LYS A 240 11.21 -7.21 24.66
CA LYS A 240 12.61 -7.46 24.22
C LYS A 240 12.83 -8.88 23.72
N THR A 241 12.00 -9.82 24.13
CA THR A 241 12.16 -11.26 23.88
C THR A 241 10.92 -11.85 23.22
N CYS A 242 11.04 -13.06 22.65
CA CYS A 242 9.87 -13.81 22.15
C CYS A 242 8.83 -14.03 23.25
N LEU A 243 9.28 -14.47 24.43
CA LEU A 243 8.44 -14.71 25.60
C LEU A 243 7.63 -13.47 26.02
N ASP A 244 8.19 -12.27 25.89
CA ASP A 244 7.43 -11.03 26.16
C ASP A 244 6.24 -10.90 25.20
N VAL A 245 6.49 -11.09 23.90
CA VAL A 245 5.47 -10.92 22.85
C VAL A 245 4.41 -12.01 22.97
N GLU A 246 4.78 -13.26 23.16
CA GLU A 246 3.87 -14.41 23.34
C GLU A 246 2.93 -14.19 24.53
N LYS A 247 3.47 -13.75 25.67
CA LYS A 247 2.66 -13.40 26.85
C LYS A 247 1.71 -12.25 26.55
N ILE A 248 2.17 -11.23 25.85
CA ILE A 248 1.35 -10.06 25.49
C ILE A 248 0.23 -10.44 24.52
N ILE A 249 0.50 -11.33 23.56
CA ILE A 249 -0.52 -11.91 22.69
C ILE A 249 -1.54 -12.63 23.56
N ALA A 250 -1.12 -13.59 24.40
CA ALA A 250 -2.01 -14.34 25.29
C ALA A 250 -2.84 -13.43 26.23
N ASP A 251 -2.24 -12.36 26.76
CA ASP A 251 -2.87 -11.43 27.69
C ASP A 251 -3.92 -10.51 27.04
N VAL A 252 -3.90 -10.32 25.71
CA VAL A 252 -5.02 -9.65 25.00
C VAL A 252 -6.34 -10.32 25.34
N PHE A 253 -6.32 -11.61 25.66
CA PHE A 253 -7.52 -12.42 25.82
C PHE A 253 -7.94 -12.60 27.28
N ARG A 254 -7.01 -12.51 28.23
CA ARG A 254 -7.31 -12.71 29.67
C ARG A 254 -8.03 -11.52 30.30
N GLY A 255 -7.82 -10.30 29.80
CA GLY A 255 -8.42 -9.07 30.35
C GLY A 255 -9.86 -8.75 29.87
N HIS A 256 -10.47 -9.63 29.06
CA HIS A 256 -11.82 -9.46 28.52
C HIS A 256 -12.86 -10.42 29.11
N ASN A 257 -12.45 -11.40 29.94
CA ASN A 257 -13.34 -12.33 30.64
C ASN A 257 -13.70 -11.87 32.07
N THR A 258 -13.49 -10.58 32.39
CA THR A 258 -13.87 -9.96 33.68
C THR A 258 -14.45 -8.57 33.48
#